data_AF-A0A7Y3MKK4-F1
#
_entry.id   AF-A0A7Y3MKK4-F1
#
_cell.length_a   1.000
_cell.length_b   1.000
_cell.length_c   1.000
_cell.angle_alpha   90.00
_cell.angle_beta   90.00
_cell.angle_gamma   90.00
#
_symmetry.space_group_name_H-M   'P 1'
#
loop_
_entity.id
_entity.type
_entity.pdbx_description
1 polymer ?
#
loop_
_entity_poly.entity_id
_entity_poly.type
_entity_poly.pdbx_seq_one_letter_code
_entity_poly.pdbx_strand_id
1 'polypeptide(L)'
;MKKIKTLFAIPAIVTLALVQTNAQTPCSPATAQVDLDINNVRATIVNGGDLWWDPVNQIPGYEIPKDSGKHSIFNGALWIGGVGGTGQLHVASQTYRQTGDDYWPGPLDHSGATIDSTTCIQYDKIWKLNKQDVI
;
A
#
# COMPACT_ATOMS: atom_id res chain seq x y z
N MET A 1 27.01 7.22 -61.76
CA MET A 1 25.83 7.21 -60.86
C MET A 1 25.57 5.78 -60.39
N LYS A 2 25.81 5.47 -59.11
CA LYS A 2 25.13 4.45 -58.28
C LYS A 2 25.89 4.34 -56.95
N LYS A 3 25.39 5.03 -55.91
CA LYS A 3 25.85 4.87 -54.53
C LYS A 3 25.12 3.66 -53.94
N ILE A 4 25.85 2.64 -53.51
CA ILE A 4 25.33 1.50 -52.75
C ILE A 4 25.01 2.01 -51.33
N LYS A 5 23.74 1.93 -50.94
CA LYS A 5 23.28 2.15 -49.56
C LYS A 5 23.29 0.78 -48.86
N THR A 6 24.26 0.56 -47.98
CA THR A 6 24.27 -0.60 -47.09
C THR A 6 23.20 -0.41 -46.02
N LEU A 7 22.15 -1.23 -46.06
CA LEU A 7 21.09 -1.27 -45.05
C LEU A 7 21.56 -2.23 -43.94
N PHE A 8 21.94 -1.71 -42.78
CA PHE A 8 22.11 -2.53 -41.58
C PHE A 8 20.73 -2.71 -40.94
N ALA A 9 20.20 -3.94 -40.99
CA ALA A 9 19.02 -4.32 -40.22
C ALA A 9 19.43 -4.53 -38.76
N ILE A 10 18.97 -3.64 -37.88
CA ILE A 10 19.06 -3.80 -36.43
C ILE A 10 17.95 -4.79 -36.04
N PRO A 11 18.24 -5.91 -35.36
CA PRO A 11 17.17 -6.77 -34.88
C PRO A 11 16.45 -6.01 -33.76
N ALA A 12 15.14 -5.78 -33.94
CA ALA A 12 14.30 -5.30 -32.86
C ALA A 12 14.30 -6.39 -31.78
N ILE A 13 15.05 -6.15 -30.70
CA ILE A 13 14.93 -6.93 -29.48
C ILE A 13 13.52 -6.64 -28.97
N VAL A 14 12.61 -7.58 -29.20
CA VAL A 14 11.31 -7.61 -28.53
C VAL A 14 11.63 -7.91 -27.07
N THR A 15 11.75 -6.87 -26.27
CA THR A 15 11.78 -7.00 -24.81
C THR A 15 10.43 -7.58 -24.43
N LEU A 16 10.42 -8.85 -24.04
CA LEU A 16 9.30 -9.44 -23.33
C LEU A 16 9.26 -8.73 -21.97
N ALA A 17 8.50 -7.64 -21.87
CA ALA A 17 8.12 -7.12 -20.56
C ALA A 17 7.38 -8.26 -19.88
N LEU A 18 7.94 -8.77 -18.78
CA LEU A 18 7.15 -9.56 -17.84
C LEU A 18 6.02 -8.63 -17.40
N VAL A 19 4.83 -8.83 -17.96
CA VAL A 19 3.62 -8.26 -17.39
C VAL A 19 3.47 -8.96 -16.06
N GLN A 20 4.00 -8.34 -15.00
CA GLN A 20 3.62 -8.71 -13.64
C GLN A 20 2.13 -8.43 -13.56
N THR A 21 1.32 -9.48 -13.62
CA THR A 21 -0.10 -9.38 -13.29
C THR A 21 -0.16 -9.02 -11.81
N ASN A 22 -0.21 -7.73 -11.49
CA ASN A 22 -0.57 -7.28 -10.16
C ASN A 22 -1.92 -7.94 -9.85
N ALA A 23 -1.97 -8.82 -8.85
CA ALA A 23 -3.14 -9.64 -8.51
C ALA A 23 -4.37 -8.84 -8.02
N GLN A 24 -4.40 -7.52 -8.21
CA GLN A 24 -5.35 -6.59 -7.60
C GLN A 24 -5.99 -5.61 -8.58
N THR A 25 -6.16 -6.00 -9.85
CA THR A 25 -6.72 -5.11 -10.87
C THR A 25 -8.20 -4.70 -10.72
N PRO A 26 -8.99 -5.05 -9.67
CA PRO A 26 -10.24 -4.34 -9.44
C PRO A 26 -10.29 -3.50 -8.15
N CYS A 27 -9.28 -3.51 -7.29
CA CYS A 27 -9.32 -2.73 -6.06
C CYS A 27 -8.98 -1.25 -6.28
N SER A 28 -9.62 -0.36 -5.54
CA SER A 28 -9.18 1.04 -5.38
C SER A 28 -8.23 1.15 -4.18
N PRO A 29 -7.28 2.10 -4.19
CA PRO A 29 -6.39 2.32 -3.06
C PRO A 29 -7.18 2.55 -1.77
N ALA A 30 -6.63 2.09 -0.65
CA ALA A 30 -7.29 2.18 0.64
C ALA A 30 -7.46 3.66 1.07
N THR A 31 -8.67 4.03 1.50
CA THR A 31 -9.02 5.41 1.85
C THR A 31 -9.48 5.58 3.30
N ALA A 32 -9.77 4.49 4.02
CA ALA A 32 -10.22 4.59 5.40
C ALA A 32 -9.12 5.12 6.33
N GLN A 33 -9.46 6.18 7.06
CA GLN A 33 -8.59 6.86 8.02
C GLN A 33 -9.38 7.14 9.30
N VAL A 34 -8.77 6.86 10.45
CA VAL A 34 -9.32 7.17 11.78
C VAL A 34 -8.22 7.63 12.72
N ASP A 35 -8.58 8.36 13.77
CA ASP A 35 -7.64 8.67 14.85
C ASP A 35 -7.83 7.72 16.03
N LEU A 36 -6.71 7.14 16.50
CA LEU A 36 -6.62 6.50 17.81
C LEU A 36 -6.32 7.58 18.86
N ASP A 37 -7.27 7.81 19.78
CA ASP A 37 -7.26 8.98 20.65
C ASP A 37 -7.27 8.66 22.16
N ILE A 38 -6.47 7.67 22.56
CA ILE A 38 -6.39 7.14 23.94
C ILE A 38 -5.12 7.59 24.66
N ASN A 39 -5.14 7.62 26.01
CA ASN A 39 -3.97 7.91 26.86
C ASN A 39 -3.27 9.24 26.56
N ASN A 40 -4.03 10.28 26.23
CA ASN A 40 -3.50 11.61 25.87
C ASN A 40 -2.61 11.62 24.61
N VAL A 41 -2.80 10.63 23.74
CA VAL A 41 -2.21 10.57 22.39
C VAL A 41 -3.33 10.73 21.38
N ARG A 42 -3.05 11.42 20.26
CA ARG A 42 -3.82 11.30 19.02
C ARG A 42 -2.90 10.73 17.96
N ALA A 43 -3.28 9.62 17.34
CA ALA A 43 -2.49 8.97 16.31
C ALA A 43 -3.38 8.57 15.15
N THR A 44 -3.18 9.20 13.98
CA THR A 44 -3.87 8.82 12.75
C THR A 44 -3.45 7.41 12.31
N ILE A 45 -4.42 6.59 11.90
CA ILE A 45 -4.23 5.25 11.35
C ILE A 45 -4.98 5.20 10.02
N VAL A 46 -4.30 4.70 8.98
CA VAL A 46 -4.87 4.46 7.66
C VAL A 46 -4.80 2.97 7.37
N ASN A 47 -5.82 2.40 6.74
CA ASN A 47 -5.86 0.97 6.42
C ASN A 47 -4.96 0.55 5.24
N GLY A 48 -4.32 1.52 4.56
CA GLY A 48 -3.35 1.27 3.48
C GLY A 48 -1.91 1.09 3.96
N GLY A 49 -1.68 0.72 5.23
CA GLY A 49 -0.34 0.44 5.78
C GLY A 49 0.41 1.65 6.33
N ASP A 50 -0.06 2.87 6.04
CA ASP A 50 0.42 4.10 6.63
C ASP A 50 -0.07 4.30 8.06
N LEU A 51 0.82 4.78 8.91
CA LEU A 51 0.57 5.08 10.31
C LEU A 51 1.03 6.51 10.59
N TRP A 52 0.32 7.18 11.50
CA TRP A 52 0.81 8.39 12.18
C TRP A 52 0.97 9.62 11.30
N TRP A 53 0.38 9.63 10.10
CA TRP A 53 0.34 10.79 9.19
C TRP A 53 -0.96 10.80 8.38
N ASP A 54 -1.27 11.96 7.83
CA ASP A 54 -2.34 12.14 6.85
C ASP A 54 -1.72 12.16 5.44
N PRO A 55 -1.93 11.11 4.61
CA PRO A 55 -1.35 11.04 3.27
C PRO A 55 -1.98 12.00 2.27
N VAL A 56 -3.20 12.48 2.53
CA VAL A 56 -3.93 13.41 1.66
C VAL A 56 -3.44 14.83 1.89
N ASN A 57 -3.35 15.25 3.15
CA ASN A 57 -2.94 16.59 3.53
C ASN A 57 -1.42 16.72 3.76
N GLN A 58 -0.69 15.61 3.79
CA GLN A 58 0.76 15.54 4.00
C GLN A 58 1.22 16.18 5.31
N ILE A 59 0.48 15.91 6.40
CA ILE A 59 0.73 16.46 7.74
C ILE A 59 0.95 15.33 8.77
N PRO A 60 1.66 15.59 9.89
CA PRO A 60 1.84 14.61 10.94
C PRO A 60 0.51 14.30 11.64
N GLY A 61 0.30 13.02 11.94
CA GLY A 61 -0.90 12.52 12.62
C GLY A 61 -0.63 11.99 14.03
N TYR A 62 0.64 11.81 14.43
CA TYR A 62 1.02 11.44 15.79
C TYR A 62 1.29 12.67 16.65
N GLU A 63 0.50 12.84 17.69
CA GLU A 63 0.52 13.99 18.58
C GLU A 63 0.46 13.56 20.05
N ILE A 64 1.37 14.11 20.84
CA ILE A 64 1.42 13.89 22.28
C ILE A 64 2.06 15.11 22.98
N PRO A 65 1.39 15.74 23.97
CA PRO A 65 -0.01 15.52 24.39
C PRO A 65 -1.02 15.80 23.27
N LYS A 66 -2.17 15.11 23.31
CA LYS A 66 -3.32 15.41 22.44
C LYS A 66 -3.73 16.88 22.60
N ASP A 67 -4.02 17.54 21.48
CA ASP A 67 -4.40 18.96 21.36
C ASP A 67 -3.31 19.97 21.72
N SER A 68 -2.04 19.55 21.76
CA SER A 68 -0.89 20.43 21.97
C SER A 68 -0.28 20.98 20.67
N GLY A 69 -0.60 20.37 19.52
CA GLY A 69 0.05 20.62 18.23
C GLY A 69 1.51 20.16 18.17
N LYS A 70 1.96 19.34 19.13
CA LYS A 70 3.34 18.82 19.19
C LYS A 70 3.42 17.41 18.64
N HIS A 71 4.28 17.24 17.65
CA HIS A 71 4.48 15.98 16.94
C HIS A 71 5.94 15.55 17.08
N SER A 72 6.19 14.40 17.70
CA SER A 72 7.53 13.81 17.79
C SER A 72 7.83 12.84 16.65
N ILE A 73 6.80 12.43 15.91
CA ILE A 73 6.88 11.50 14.78
C ILE A 73 6.06 12.10 13.65
N PHE A 74 6.63 12.16 12.44
CA PHE A 74 5.92 12.67 11.27
C PHE A 74 5.08 11.59 10.57
N ASN A 75 5.65 10.40 10.38
CA ASN A 75 5.06 9.27 9.65
C ASN A 75 5.65 7.96 10.22
N GLY A 76 4.84 6.90 10.26
CA GLY A 76 5.28 5.50 10.37
C GLY A 76 4.58 4.62 9.32
N ALA A 77 5.11 3.43 9.06
CA ALA A 77 4.49 2.48 8.15
C ALA A 77 4.64 1.05 8.67
N LEU A 78 3.65 0.21 8.37
CA LEU A 78 3.75 -1.22 8.58
C LEU A 78 4.55 -1.82 7.42
N TRP A 79 5.66 -2.47 7.72
CA TRP A 79 6.44 -3.21 6.73
C TRP A 79 6.42 -4.70 7.05
N ILE A 80 6.12 -5.52 6.05
CA ILE A 80 6.03 -6.97 6.17
C ILE A 80 6.85 -7.59 5.05
N GLY A 81 7.65 -8.60 5.38
CA GLY A 81 8.40 -9.37 4.40
C GLY A 81 8.37 -10.85 4.73
N GLY A 82 8.53 -11.68 3.69
CA GLY A 82 8.55 -13.13 3.81
C GLY A 82 9.20 -13.80 2.62
N VAL A 83 9.63 -15.04 2.81
CA VAL A 83 10.19 -15.88 1.75
C VAL A 83 9.12 -16.88 1.30
N GLY A 84 8.78 -16.87 0.02
CA GLY A 84 7.80 -17.76 -0.58
C GLY A 84 8.30 -19.20 -0.71
N GLY A 85 7.41 -20.13 -1.09
CA GLY A 85 7.73 -21.55 -1.22
C GLY A 85 8.81 -21.88 -2.27
N THR A 86 9.11 -20.96 -3.18
CA THR A 86 10.16 -21.06 -4.20
C THR A 86 11.47 -20.38 -3.78
N GLY A 87 11.57 -19.86 -2.55
CA GLY A 87 12.72 -19.10 -2.06
C GLY A 87 12.76 -17.63 -2.47
N GLN A 88 11.71 -17.13 -3.14
CA GLN A 88 11.61 -15.72 -3.53
C GLN A 88 11.26 -14.82 -2.35
N LEU A 89 11.91 -13.66 -2.27
CA LEU A 89 11.60 -12.63 -1.28
C LEU A 89 10.38 -11.81 -1.74
N HIS A 90 9.37 -11.69 -0.88
CA HIS A 90 8.22 -10.82 -1.04
C HIS A 90 8.23 -9.78 0.08
N VAL A 91 8.00 -8.51 -0.25
CA VAL A 91 8.01 -7.41 0.72
C VAL A 91 6.90 -6.43 0.38
N ALA A 92 6.18 -5.99 1.41
CA ALA A 92 5.35 -4.80 1.43
C ALA A 92 6.06 -3.78 2.33
N SER A 93 6.64 -2.74 1.74
CA SER A 93 7.45 -1.73 2.42
C SER A 93 7.29 -0.34 1.80
N GLN A 94 6.05 0.10 1.62
CA GLN A 94 5.77 1.42 1.08
C GLN A 94 6.21 2.52 2.06
N THR A 95 6.59 3.66 1.50
CA THR A 95 6.88 4.89 2.24
C THR A 95 5.72 5.87 2.03
N TYR A 96 5.93 6.99 1.35
CA TYR A 96 4.93 8.04 1.10
C TYR A 96 4.03 7.73 -0.10
N ARG A 97 3.79 6.44 -0.42
CA ARG A 97 3.04 5.98 -1.61
C ARG A 97 3.53 6.56 -2.94
N GLN A 98 4.78 7.00 -3.01
CA GLN A 98 5.33 7.71 -4.18
C GLN A 98 5.51 6.80 -5.41
N THR A 99 5.66 5.50 -5.17
CA THR A 99 5.94 4.50 -6.20
C THR A 99 4.83 3.45 -6.31
N GLY A 100 3.70 3.66 -5.63
CA GLY A 100 2.57 2.75 -5.57
C GLY A 100 2.12 2.42 -4.14
N ASP A 101 1.12 1.55 -4.07
CA ASP A 101 0.53 1.01 -2.84
C ASP A 101 0.87 -0.48 -2.70
N ASP A 102 1.38 -0.86 -1.54
CA ASP A 102 1.69 -2.26 -1.19
C ASP A 102 0.54 -2.94 -0.44
N TYR A 103 -0.40 -2.15 0.11
CA TYR A 103 -1.54 -2.63 0.88
C TYR A 103 -2.86 -2.22 0.24
N TRP A 104 -3.85 -3.13 0.32
CA TRP A 104 -5.17 -2.93 -0.24
C TRP A 104 -6.23 -3.50 0.71
N PRO A 105 -7.45 -2.93 0.71
CA PRO A 105 -8.49 -3.40 1.60
C PRO A 105 -9.07 -4.75 1.14
N GLY A 106 -9.45 -5.55 2.12
CA GLY A 106 -10.22 -6.78 1.91
C GLY A 106 -9.44 -8.08 2.00
N PRO A 107 -10.17 -9.20 2.10
CA PRO A 107 -9.57 -10.52 2.29
C PRO A 107 -8.93 -11.03 1.00
N LEU A 108 -7.87 -11.81 1.16
CA LEU A 108 -7.30 -12.61 0.07
C LEU A 108 -7.89 -14.03 0.11
N ASP A 109 -8.27 -14.56 -1.05
CA ASP A 109 -8.68 -15.95 -1.18
C ASP A 109 -7.48 -16.92 -1.29
N HIS A 110 -7.67 -18.17 -0.89
CA HIS A 110 -6.62 -19.20 -1.01
C HIS A 110 -6.47 -19.76 -2.43
N SER A 111 -7.45 -19.50 -3.30
CA SER A 111 -7.51 -20.01 -4.67
C SER A 111 -6.69 -19.19 -5.67
N GLY A 112 -6.44 -17.91 -5.40
CA GLY A 112 -5.69 -17.06 -6.33
C GLY A 112 -5.12 -15.77 -5.72
N ALA A 113 -5.28 -15.54 -4.42
CA ALA A 113 -5.01 -14.25 -3.78
C ALA A 113 -5.70 -13.09 -4.51
N THR A 114 -6.95 -13.31 -4.92
CA THR A 114 -7.74 -12.32 -5.65
C THR A 114 -8.98 -11.89 -4.85
N ILE A 115 -9.49 -10.71 -5.18
CA ILE A 115 -10.68 -10.08 -4.59
C ILE A 115 -11.37 -9.23 -5.66
N ASP A 116 -12.70 -9.15 -5.64
CA ASP A 116 -13.46 -8.26 -6.53
C ASP A 116 -13.57 -6.83 -5.98
N SER A 117 -13.86 -5.86 -6.86
CA SER A 117 -13.95 -4.44 -6.49
C SER A 117 -15.02 -4.16 -5.43
N THR A 118 -16.15 -4.86 -5.47
CA THR A 118 -17.27 -4.62 -4.56
C THR A 118 -16.89 -5.06 -3.15
N THR A 119 -16.28 -6.25 -3.03
CA THR A 119 -15.76 -6.71 -1.74
C THR A 119 -14.64 -5.80 -1.24
N CYS A 120 -13.74 -5.36 -2.11
CA CYS A 120 -12.66 -4.43 -1.75
C CYS A 120 -13.19 -3.14 -1.07
N ILE A 121 -14.19 -2.50 -1.70
CA ILE A 121 -14.85 -1.30 -1.17
C ILE A 121 -15.56 -1.59 0.16
N GLN A 122 -16.21 -2.75 0.29
CA GLN A 122 -16.86 -3.13 1.54
C GLN A 122 -15.88 -3.28 2.71
N TYR A 123 -14.61 -3.58 2.43
CA TYR A 123 -13.56 -3.75 3.43
C TYR A 123 -12.64 -2.54 3.56
N ASP A 124 -12.88 -1.46 2.81
CA ASP A 124 -12.19 -0.18 3.00
C ASP A 124 -12.72 0.53 4.26
N LYS A 125 -12.40 -0.04 5.41
CA LYS A 125 -12.85 0.39 6.73
C LYS A 125 -11.84 0.04 7.81
N ILE A 126 -11.90 0.77 8.91
CA ILE A 126 -11.16 0.48 10.14
C ILE A 126 -12.17 0.18 11.23
N TRP A 127 -12.05 -0.99 11.86
CA TRP A 127 -12.93 -1.38 12.96
C TRP A 127 -12.31 -1.01 14.29
N LYS A 128 -13.08 -0.31 15.12
CA LYS A 128 -12.75 -0.13 16.53
C LYS A 128 -13.21 -1.37 17.30
N LEU A 129 -12.27 -1.98 18.01
CA LEU A 129 -12.54 -3.07 18.94
C LEU A 129 -12.19 -2.63 20.35
N ASN A 130 -13.13 -2.76 21.27
CA ASN A 130 -12.88 -2.63 22.70
C ASN A 130 -12.66 -4.02 23.29
N LYS A 131 -12.04 -4.07 24.47
CA LYS A 131 -11.82 -5.35 25.17
C LYS A 131 -13.13 -6.11 25.34
N GLN A 132 -14.23 -5.43 25.65
CA GLN A 132 -15.57 -6.00 25.86
C GLN A 132 -16.18 -6.65 24.61
N ASP A 133 -15.70 -6.33 23.41
CA ASP A 133 -16.25 -6.86 22.16
C ASP A 133 -15.71 -8.29 21.84
N VAL A 134 -14.75 -8.80 22.62
CA VAL A 134 -13.98 -10.03 22.32
C VAL A 134 -13.98 -11.04 23.48
N ILE A 135 -14.88 -10.89 24.47
CA ILE A 135 -14.96 -11.75 25.68
C ILE A 135 -16.33 -12.41 25.83
#